data_AF-D2R4Q4-F1
#
_entry.id   AF-D2R4Q4-F1
#
_cell.length_a   1.000
_cell.length_b   1.000
_cell.length_c   1.000
_cell.angle_alpha   90.00
_cell.angle_beta   90.00
_cell.angle_gamma   90.00
#
_symmetry.space_group_name_H-M   'P 1'
#
loop_
_entity.id
_entity.type
_entity.pdbx_description
1 polymer ?
#
loop_
_entity_poly.entity_id
_entity_poly.type
_entity_poly.pdbx_seq_one_letter_code
_entity_poly.pdbx_strand_id
1 'polypeptide(L)'
;MKLTIPVALATALILGSMAHAADDAAEASDAASISQRHLAAWQLAFAATIDRHQVEAAVSSDDAVMRYWGAMAILRTPRDSAERAEMLPLVQPLLADASPAVQVVAAEIVALSPDSKVGITRLETLSQHPQEAVRVQVLAAIERLAAHAEVLRPVLTEAQNDSSEYVKRIASRTLAKLNQQP
;
A
#
# COMPACT_ATOMS: atom_id res chain seq x y z
N MET A 1 40.98 -1.50 52.11
CA MET A 1 39.70 -2.18 51.79
C MET A 1 39.80 -2.66 50.33
N LYS A 2 40.05 -3.95 50.10
CA LYS A 2 40.08 -4.54 48.74
C LYS A 2 38.70 -5.11 48.47
N LEU A 3 37.96 -4.52 47.53
CA LEU A 3 36.65 -5.01 47.11
C LEU A 3 36.87 -6.19 46.14
N THR A 4 36.92 -7.41 46.67
CA THR A 4 37.01 -8.62 45.85
C THR A 4 35.60 -8.97 45.38
N ILE A 5 35.27 -8.64 44.13
CA ILE A 5 33.99 -9.05 43.52
C ILE A 5 34.08 -10.58 43.31
N PRO A 6 33.14 -11.39 43.84
CA PRO A 6 33.17 -12.83 43.67
C PRO A 6 33.00 -13.18 42.18
N VAL A 7 33.82 -14.12 41.68
CA VAL A 7 33.88 -14.56 40.27
C VAL A 7 32.49 -14.91 39.70
N ALA A 8 31.59 -15.45 40.53
CA ALA A 8 30.21 -15.76 40.15
C ALA A 8 29.36 -14.54 39.73
N LEU A 9 29.63 -13.36 40.30
CA LEU A 9 28.93 -12.11 39.97
C LEU A 9 29.42 -11.54 38.62
N ALA A 10 30.71 -11.76 38.29
CA ALA A 10 31.29 -11.36 37.01
C ALA A 10 30.79 -12.24 35.85
N THR A 11 30.56 -13.54 36.07
CA THR A 11 30.04 -14.45 35.04
C THR A 11 28.59 -14.13 34.68
N ALA A 12 27.75 -13.76 35.66
CA ALA A 12 26.35 -13.39 35.44
C ALA A 12 26.18 -12.07 34.66
N LEU A 13 27.05 -11.08 34.89
CA LEU A 13 27.07 -9.82 34.13
C LEU A 13 27.50 -10.02 32.66
N ILE A 14 28.44 -10.94 32.40
CA ILE A 14 28.88 -11.28 31.05
C ILE A 14 27.78 -12.06 30.30
N LEU A 15 27.12 -13.02 30.95
CA LEU A 15 26.01 -13.78 30.36
C LEU A 15 24.79 -12.89 30.06
N GLY A 16 24.43 -11.96 30.95
CA GLY A 16 23.35 -11.00 30.71
C GLY A 16 23.65 -10.02 29.56
N SER A 17 24.90 -9.56 29.44
CA SER A 17 25.33 -8.68 28.34
C SER A 17 25.40 -9.39 26.99
N MET A 18 25.70 -10.69 26.95
CA MET A 18 25.72 -11.47 25.71
C MET A 18 24.31 -11.84 25.24
N ALA A 19 23.37 -12.09 26.15
CA ALA A 19 21.97 -12.34 25.81
C ALA A 19 21.31 -11.11 25.18
N HIS A 20 21.52 -9.93 25.77
CA HIS A 20 21.01 -8.67 25.20
C HIS A 20 21.59 -8.37 23.82
N ALA A 21 22.90 -8.60 23.62
CA ALA A 21 23.55 -8.43 22.33
C ALA A 21 23.07 -9.44 21.25
N ALA A 22 22.65 -10.64 21.65
CA ALA A 22 22.10 -11.64 20.74
C ALA A 22 20.67 -11.29 20.29
N ASP A 23 19.85 -10.77 21.21
CA ASP A 23 18.51 -10.26 20.90
C ASP A 23 18.61 -9.02 19.99
N ASP A 24 19.50 -8.07 20.30
CA ASP A 24 19.74 -6.90 19.44
C ASP A 24 20.23 -7.29 18.04
N ALA A 25 21.07 -8.33 17.94
CA ALA A 25 21.55 -8.84 16.65
C ALA A 25 20.46 -9.58 15.87
N ALA A 26 19.57 -10.31 16.55
CA ALA A 26 18.43 -10.99 15.94
C ALA A 26 17.40 -9.97 15.43
N GLU A 27 17.08 -8.93 16.21
CA GLU A 27 16.22 -7.83 15.79
C GLU A 27 16.82 -7.04 14.62
N ALA A 28 18.12 -6.76 14.65
CA ALA A 28 18.81 -6.08 13.54
C ALA A 28 18.81 -6.93 12.26
N SER A 29 18.99 -8.25 12.38
CA SER A 29 18.92 -9.19 11.26
C SER A 29 17.50 -9.29 10.70
N ASP A 30 16.48 -9.33 11.56
CA ASP A 30 15.08 -9.38 11.12
C ASP A 30 14.66 -8.07 10.45
N ALA A 31 15.05 -6.92 11.01
CA ALA A 31 14.83 -5.61 10.40
C ALA A 31 15.53 -5.46 9.03
N ALA A 32 16.75 -5.99 8.89
CA ALA A 32 17.45 -6.04 7.61
C ALA A 32 16.69 -6.93 6.60
N SER A 33 16.14 -8.07 7.05
CA SER A 33 15.33 -8.96 6.22
C SER A 33 14.00 -8.31 5.79
N ILE A 34 13.35 -7.55 6.67
CA ILE A 34 12.13 -6.81 6.38
C ILE A 34 12.42 -5.72 5.34
N SER A 35 13.49 -4.95 5.55
CA SER A 35 13.90 -3.88 4.63
C SER A 35 14.21 -4.43 3.23
N GLN A 36 14.89 -5.58 3.16
CA GLN A 36 15.17 -6.27 1.89
C GLN A 36 13.88 -6.75 1.21
N ARG A 37 12.92 -7.31 1.97
CA ARG A 37 11.61 -7.72 1.44
C ARG A 37 10.83 -6.52 0.90
N HIS A 38 10.77 -5.41 1.63
CA HIS A 38 10.12 -4.18 1.18
C HIS A 38 10.76 -3.63 -0.08
N LEU A 39 12.10 -3.64 -0.16
CA LEU A 39 12.82 -3.24 -1.36
C LEU A 39 12.48 -4.14 -2.55
N ALA A 40 12.44 -5.46 -2.35
CA ALA A 40 12.10 -6.41 -3.41
C ALA A 40 10.66 -6.21 -3.92
N ALA A 41 9.70 -5.99 -3.02
CA ALA A 41 8.32 -5.71 -3.42
C ALA A 41 8.20 -4.36 -4.14
N TRP A 42 8.90 -3.33 -3.65
CA TRP A 42 8.99 -2.06 -4.37
C TRP A 42 9.58 -2.25 -5.77
N GLN A 43 10.68 -2.99 -5.91
CA GLN A 43 11.29 -3.31 -7.20
C GLN A 43 10.33 -4.05 -8.13
N LEU A 44 9.54 -4.99 -7.61
CA LEU A 44 8.51 -5.71 -8.36
C LEU A 44 7.52 -4.75 -9.03
N ALA A 45 7.11 -3.67 -8.35
CA ALA A 45 6.20 -2.66 -8.90
C ALA A 45 6.81 -1.81 -10.02
N PHE A 46 8.13 -1.79 -10.16
CA PHE A 46 8.86 -1.01 -11.18
C PHE A 46 9.65 -1.90 -12.15
N ALA A 47 9.49 -3.22 -12.06
CA ALA A 47 10.16 -4.17 -12.95
C ALA A 47 9.63 -4.04 -14.38
N ALA A 48 10.52 -4.25 -15.36
CA ALA A 48 10.14 -4.24 -16.78
C ALA A 48 9.25 -5.43 -17.17
N THR A 49 9.41 -6.54 -16.44
CA THR A 49 8.63 -7.77 -16.58
C THR A 49 8.20 -8.22 -15.20
N ILE A 50 6.92 -8.56 -15.04
CA ILE A 50 6.36 -9.00 -13.77
C ILE A 50 6.24 -10.53 -13.78
N ASP A 51 6.74 -11.17 -12.72
CA ASP A 51 6.50 -12.58 -12.46
C ASP A 51 5.22 -12.74 -11.60
N ARG A 52 4.23 -13.45 -12.14
CA ARG A 52 2.96 -13.71 -11.46
C ARG A 52 3.15 -14.39 -10.11
N HIS A 53 4.09 -15.32 -9.97
CA HIS A 53 4.33 -16.00 -8.69
C HIS A 53 4.86 -15.05 -7.63
N GLN A 54 5.70 -14.08 -8.03
CA GLN A 54 6.19 -13.05 -7.11
C GLN A 54 5.08 -12.08 -6.71
N VAL A 55 4.19 -11.73 -7.64
CA VAL A 55 3.00 -10.92 -7.33
C VAL A 55 2.09 -11.65 -6.36
N GLU A 56 1.77 -12.91 -6.63
CA GLU A 56 0.92 -13.73 -5.76
C GLU A 56 1.49 -13.86 -4.34
N ALA A 57 2.81 -14.09 -4.22
CA ALA A 57 3.48 -14.10 -2.93
C ALA A 57 3.42 -12.74 -2.21
N ALA A 58 3.58 -11.63 -2.94
CA ALA A 58 3.53 -10.29 -2.37
C ALA A 58 2.12 -9.92 -1.88
N VAL A 59 1.08 -10.15 -2.69
CA VAL A 59 -0.32 -9.83 -2.33
C VAL A 59 -0.89 -10.74 -1.26
N SER A 60 -0.30 -11.92 -1.05
CA SER A 60 -0.69 -12.86 0.01
C SER A 60 0.15 -12.73 1.29
N SER A 61 1.05 -11.75 1.36
CA SER A 61 1.93 -11.56 2.51
C SER A 61 1.18 -11.08 3.75
N ASP A 62 1.60 -11.50 4.93
CA ASP A 62 1.11 -10.94 6.21
C ASP A 62 1.46 -9.45 6.38
N ASP A 63 2.49 -8.98 5.66
CA ASP A 63 2.95 -7.60 5.69
C ASP A 63 2.16 -6.71 4.70
N ALA A 64 1.51 -5.67 5.22
CA ALA A 64 0.73 -4.74 4.42
C ALA A 64 1.56 -3.97 3.38
N VAL A 65 2.86 -3.73 3.63
CA VAL A 65 3.76 -3.07 2.67
C VAL A 65 3.99 -3.97 1.46
N MET A 66 4.21 -5.26 1.69
CA MET A 66 4.35 -6.26 0.63
C MET A 66 3.07 -6.35 -0.20
N ARG A 67 1.90 -6.41 0.46
CA ARG A 67 0.62 -6.46 -0.23
C ARG A 67 0.35 -5.21 -1.06
N TYR A 68 0.67 -4.04 -0.51
CA TYR A 68 0.56 -2.76 -1.20
C TYR A 68 1.41 -2.74 -2.47
N TRP A 69 2.69 -3.10 -2.37
CA TRP A 69 3.58 -3.08 -3.53
C TRP A 69 3.26 -4.19 -4.55
N GLY A 70 2.80 -5.36 -4.10
CA GLY A 70 2.26 -6.41 -4.98
C GLY A 70 1.06 -5.91 -5.78
N ALA A 71 0.10 -5.25 -5.12
CA ALA A 71 -1.04 -4.63 -5.80
C ALA A 71 -0.60 -3.51 -6.75
N MET A 72 0.37 -2.68 -6.36
CA MET A 72 0.94 -1.64 -7.24
C MET A 72 1.60 -2.23 -8.48
N ALA A 73 2.25 -3.39 -8.39
CA ALA A 73 2.78 -4.10 -9.55
C ALA A 73 1.68 -4.47 -10.54
N ILE A 74 0.55 -5.01 -10.05
CA ILE A 74 -0.63 -5.29 -10.88
C ILE A 74 -1.17 -4.00 -11.50
N LEU A 75 -1.32 -2.93 -10.71
CA LEU A 75 -1.85 -1.65 -11.19
C LEU A 75 -1.01 -1.03 -12.31
N ARG A 76 0.31 -1.17 -12.22
CA ARG A 76 1.29 -0.64 -13.17
C ARG A 76 1.51 -1.55 -14.39
N THR A 77 1.05 -2.80 -14.32
CA THR A 77 0.95 -3.66 -15.51
C THR A 77 -0.02 -3.01 -16.50
N PRO A 78 0.29 -2.97 -17.82
CA PRO A 78 -0.56 -2.31 -18.80
C PRO A 78 -2.01 -2.80 -18.70
N ARG A 79 -2.96 -1.86 -18.71
CA ARG A 79 -4.39 -2.11 -18.44
C ARG A 79 -4.97 -3.22 -19.31
N ASP A 80 -4.61 -3.21 -20.59
CA ASP A 80 -5.20 -4.09 -21.62
C ASP A 80 -4.35 -5.35 -21.87
N SER A 81 -3.38 -5.64 -20.99
CA SER A 81 -2.50 -6.81 -21.12
C SER A 81 -3.16 -8.08 -20.60
N ALA A 82 -2.85 -9.20 -21.23
CA ALA A 82 -3.31 -10.52 -20.79
C ALA A 82 -2.80 -10.84 -19.37
N GLU A 83 -1.56 -10.46 -19.07
CA GLU A 83 -0.96 -10.67 -17.75
C GLU A 83 -1.75 -9.97 -16.65
N ARG A 84 -2.20 -8.72 -16.88
CA ARG A 84 -3.01 -8.01 -15.88
C ARG A 84 -4.36 -8.68 -15.69
N ALA A 85 -5.03 -9.07 -16.78
CA ALA A 85 -6.32 -9.75 -16.71
C ALA A 85 -6.23 -11.05 -15.89
N GLU A 86 -5.15 -11.80 -16.07
CA GLU A 86 -4.86 -13.02 -15.31
C GLU A 86 -4.62 -12.79 -13.81
N MET A 87 -4.14 -11.61 -13.42
CA MET A 87 -3.89 -11.23 -12.02
C MET A 87 -5.10 -10.62 -11.32
N LEU A 88 -6.18 -10.25 -12.03
CA LEU A 88 -7.39 -9.67 -11.42
C LEU A 88 -7.99 -10.53 -10.28
N PRO A 89 -8.05 -11.87 -10.36
CA PRO A 89 -8.54 -12.69 -9.25
C PRO A 89 -7.76 -12.50 -7.94
N LEU A 90 -6.46 -12.17 -8.01
CA LEU A 90 -5.61 -11.92 -6.84
C LEU A 90 -5.98 -10.61 -6.12
N VAL A 91 -6.66 -9.69 -6.80
CA VAL A 91 -7.04 -8.37 -6.27
C VAL A 91 -8.35 -8.43 -5.49
N GLN A 92 -9.23 -9.39 -5.79
CA GLN A 92 -10.55 -9.47 -5.18
C GLN A 92 -10.53 -9.50 -3.64
N PRO A 93 -9.64 -10.28 -2.98
CA PRO A 93 -9.55 -10.28 -1.52
C PRO A 93 -9.06 -8.94 -0.95
N LEU A 94 -8.21 -8.22 -1.70
CA LEU A 94 -7.58 -6.96 -1.28
C LEU A 94 -8.58 -5.80 -1.17
N LEU A 95 -9.76 -5.90 -1.79
CA LEU A 95 -10.84 -4.93 -1.59
C LEU A 95 -11.31 -4.87 -0.13
N ALA A 96 -11.08 -5.93 0.64
CA ALA A 96 -11.41 -6.03 2.07
C ALA A 96 -10.15 -6.08 2.97
N ASP A 97 -8.98 -5.70 2.45
CA ASP A 97 -7.71 -5.75 3.19
C ASP A 97 -7.75 -4.98 4.50
N ALA A 98 -7.02 -5.41 5.53
CA ALA A 98 -6.93 -4.66 6.78
C ALA A 98 -6.30 -3.25 6.61
N SER A 99 -5.45 -3.06 5.60
CA SER A 99 -4.81 -1.79 5.28
C SER A 99 -5.65 -0.98 4.28
N PRO A 100 -6.13 0.23 4.66
CA PRO A 100 -6.86 1.10 3.73
C PRO A 100 -6.07 1.45 2.48
N ALA A 101 -4.74 1.60 2.59
CA ALA A 101 -3.89 1.91 1.44
C ALA A 101 -3.89 0.78 0.40
N VAL A 102 -3.92 -0.48 0.85
CA VAL A 102 -4.04 -1.66 -0.02
C VAL A 102 -5.43 -1.69 -0.67
N GLN A 103 -6.48 -1.41 0.11
CA GLN A 103 -7.84 -1.36 -0.42
C GLN A 103 -8.00 -0.29 -1.52
N VAL A 104 -7.39 0.88 -1.39
CA VAL A 104 -7.46 1.93 -2.42
C VAL A 104 -6.85 1.45 -3.73
N VAL A 105 -5.67 0.82 -3.68
CA VAL A 105 -5.00 0.28 -4.89
C VAL A 105 -5.86 -0.83 -5.51
N ALA A 106 -6.41 -1.73 -4.69
CA ALA A 106 -7.29 -2.79 -5.17
C ALA A 106 -8.56 -2.23 -5.84
N ALA A 107 -9.21 -1.26 -5.21
CA ALA A 107 -10.40 -0.60 -5.71
C ALA A 107 -10.15 0.09 -7.06
N GLU A 108 -8.99 0.71 -7.22
CA GLU A 108 -8.59 1.31 -8.48
C GLU A 108 -8.36 0.28 -9.59
N ILE A 109 -7.63 -0.81 -9.30
CA ILE A 109 -7.39 -1.87 -10.29
C ILE A 109 -8.73 -2.40 -10.81
N VAL A 110 -9.68 -2.65 -9.89
CA VAL A 110 -11.02 -3.14 -10.22
C VAL A 110 -11.83 -2.07 -10.96
N ALA A 111 -11.76 -0.80 -10.55
CA ALA A 111 -12.45 0.30 -11.25
C ALA A 111 -11.95 0.50 -12.70
N LEU A 112 -10.70 0.12 -12.98
CA LEU A 112 -10.14 0.09 -14.33
C LEU A 112 -10.49 -1.18 -15.12
N SER A 113 -11.08 -2.20 -14.50
CA SER A 113 -11.46 -3.46 -15.15
C SER A 113 -12.88 -3.40 -15.77
N PRO A 114 -13.29 -4.38 -16.58
CA PRO A 114 -14.66 -4.45 -17.10
C PRO A 114 -15.73 -4.51 -16.00
N ASP A 115 -15.44 -5.07 -14.82
CA ASP A 115 -16.35 -5.09 -13.66
C ASP A 115 -16.04 -3.93 -12.71
N SER A 116 -16.12 -2.71 -13.23
CA SER A 116 -15.68 -1.49 -12.54
C SER A 116 -16.54 -1.10 -11.34
N LYS A 117 -17.80 -1.56 -11.30
CA LYS A 117 -18.80 -1.11 -10.32
C LYS A 117 -18.33 -1.33 -8.88
N VAL A 118 -17.76 -2.51 -8.59
CA VAL A 118 -17.29 -2.86 -7.25
C VAL A 118 -16.13 -1.94 -6.83
N GLY A 119 -15.20 -1.68 -7.74
CA GLY A 119 -14.07 -0.78 -7.51
C GLY A 119 -14.51 0.66 -7.27
N ILE A 120 -15.44 1.17 -8.09
CA ILE A 120 -16.03 2.51 -7.96
C ILE A 120 -16.70 2.66 -6.59
N THR A 121 -17.59 1.75 -6.20
CA THR A 121 -18.26 1.80 -4.89
C THR A 121 -17.26 1.73 -3.73
N ARG A 122 -16.15 0.99 -3.88
CA ARG A 122 -15.11 0.94 -2.84
C ARG A 122 -14.34 2.26 -2.76
N LEU A 123 -14.04 2.91 -3.87
CA LEU A 123 -13.44 4.26 -3.88
C LEU A 123 -14.37 5.31 -3.27
N GLU A 124 -15.69 5.25 -3.54
CA GLU A 124 -16.70 6.11 -2.90
C GLU A 124 -16.71 5.93 -1.39
N THR A 125 -16.64 4.69 -0.91
CA THR A 125 -16.61 4.42 0.53
C THR A 125 -15.33 4.95 1.18
N LEU A 126 -14.18 4.74 0.53
CA LEU A 126 -12.88 5.14 1.05
C LEU A 126 -12.64 6.66 1.00
N SER A 127 -13.36 7.39 0.15
CA SER A 127 -13.27 8.85 0.09
C SER A 127 -13.74 9.51 1.40
N GLN A 128 -14.53 8.80 2.20
CA GLN A 128 -15.04 9.26 3.49
C GLN A 128 -14.20 8.78 4.68
N HIS A 129 -13.03 8.19 4.43
CA HIS A 129 -12.20 7.63 5.48
C HIS A 129 -11.68 8.73 6.43
N PRO A 130 -11.66 8.51 7.76
CA PRO A 130 -11.26 9.54 8.73
C PRO A 130 -9.81 10.01 8.54
N GLN A 131 -8.93 9.14 8.07
CA GLN A 131 -7.53 9.50 7.79
C GLN A 131 -7.40 10.25 6.47
N GLU A 132 -6.85 11.46 6.53
CA GLU A 132 -6.59 12.31 5.35
C GLU A 132 -5.77 11.60 4.27
N ALA A 133 -4.74 10.85 4.65
CA ALA A 133 -3.86 10.14 3.71
C ALA A 133 -4.63 9.16 2.81
N VAL A 134 -5.66 8.49 3.36
CA VAL A 134 -6.51 7.57 2.58
C VAL A 134 -7.37 8.35 1.59
N ARG A 135 -7.98 9.46 2.02
CA ARG A 135 -8.79 10.32 1.13
C ARG A 135 -7.94 10.89 -0.01
N VAL A 136 -6.73 11.36 0.29
CA VAL A 136 -5.76 11.81 -0.71
C VAL A 136 -5.45 10.71 -1.73
N GLN A 137 -5.21 9.48 -1.25
CA GLN A 137 -4.90 8.35 -2.13
C GLN A 137 -6.09 7.99 -3.03
N VAL A 138 -7.32 8.05 -2.50
CA VAL A 138 -8.56 7.87 -3.28
C VAL A 138 -8.64 8.92 -4.38
N LEU A 139 -8.44 10.20 -4.07
CA LEU A 139 -8.50 11.25 -5.08
C LEU A 139 -7.42 11.09 -6.16
N ALA A 140 -6.22 10.62 -5.79
CA ALA A 140 -5.18 10.27 -6.74
C ALA A 140 -5.57 9.07 -7.63
N ALA A 141 -6.27 8.09 -7.08
CA ALA A 141 -6.83 6.97 -7.84
C ALA A 141 -7.89 7.46 -8.84
N ILE A 142 -8.83 8.29 -8.39
CA ILE A 142 -9.88 8.88 -9.24
C ILE A 142 -9.25 9.65 -10.40
N GLU A 143 -8.22 10.45 -10.16
CA GLU A 143 -7.53 11.18 -11.22
C GLU A 143 -6.96 10.24 -12.31
N ARG A 144 -6.45 9.06 -11.91
CA ARG A 144 -5.89 8.06 -12.83
C ARG A 144 -6.94 7.27 -13.61
N LEU A 145 -8.20 7.26 -13.17
CA LEU A 145 -9.32 6.70 -13.94
C LEU A 145 -9.64 7.52 -15.21
N ALA A 146 -9.13 8.76 -15.30
CA ALA A 146 -9.30 9.64 -16.45
C ALA A 146 -10.78 9.77 -16.87
N ALA A 147 -11.13 9.40 -18.12
CA ALA A 147 -12.50 9.49 -18.63
C ALA A 147 -13.53 8.68 -17.80
N HIS A 148 -13.10 7.67 -17.05
CA HIS A 148 -14.00 6.88 -16.17
C HIS A 148 -14.24 7.56 -14.82
N ALA A 149 -13.49 8.62 -14.50
CA ALA A 149 -13.64 9.37 -13.25
C ALA A 149 -14.94 10.18 -13.18
N GLU A 150 -15.63 10.39 -14.31
CA GLU A 150 -16.88 11.15 -14.37
C GLU A 150 -17.97 10.54 -13.46
N VAL A 151 -18.00 9.22 -13.33
CA VAL A 151 -18.91 8.50 -12.41
C VAL A 151 -18.64 8.89 -10.95
N LEU A 152 -17.40 9.29 -10.63
CA LEU A 152 -16.96 9.72 -9.31
C LEU A 152 -16.94 11.25 -9.17
N ARG A 153 -17.55 12.00 -10.09
CA ARG A 153 -17.74 13.44 -9.95
C ARG A 153 -18.40 13.82 -8.62
N PRO A 154 -19.45 13.13 -8.11
CA PRO A 154 -20.02 13.45 -6.81
C PRO A 154 -19.00 13.41 -5.66
N VAL A 155 -18.13 12.39 -5.65
CA VAL A 155 -17.04 12.27 -4.66
C VAL A 155 -16.08 13.46 -4.75
N LEU A 156 -15.71 13.85 -5.98
CA LEU A 156 -14.83 14.99 -6.18
C LEU A 156 -15.47 16.30 -5.73
N THR A 157 -16.76 16.52 -6.02
CA THR A 157 -17.49 17.72 -5.59
C THR A 157 -17.59 17.78 -4.07
N GLU A 158 -17.89 16.66 -3.41
CA GLU A 158 -17.93 16.60 -1.95
C GLU A 158 -16.56 16.93 -1.34
N ALA A 159 -15.48 16.37 -1.90
CA ALA A 159 -14.12 16.60 -1.44
C ALA A 159 -13.63 18.06 -1.57
N GLN A 160 -14.32 18.93 -2.33
CA GLN A 160 -14.05 20.38 -2.32
C GLN A 160 -14.43 21.05 -0.99
N ASN A 161 -15.26 20.38 -0.17
CA ASN A 161 -15.65 20.84 1.15
C ASN A 161 -14.94 20.08 2.28
N ASP A 162 -13.91 19.28 1.96
CA ASP A 162 -13.16 18.50 2.95
C ASP A 162 -12.49 19.39 4.01
N SER A 163 -12.36 18.88 5.23
CA SER A 163 -11.60 19.51 6.31
C SER A 163 -10.13 19.83 5.95
N SER A 164 -9.49 19.02 5.11
CA SER A 164 -8.10 19.22 4.66
C SER A 164 -8.03 20.07 3.39
N GLU A 165 -7.28 21.16 3.47
CA GLU A 165 -6.94 21.99 2.31
C GLU A 165 -6.22 21.20 1.21
N TYR A 166 -5.46 20.17 1.58
CA TYR A 166 -4.76 19.34 0.61
C TYR A 166 -5.74 18.48 -0.20
N VAL A 167 -6.74 17.88 0.46
CA VAL A 167 -7.82 17.13 -0.19
C VAL A 167 -8.62 18.07 -1.11
N LYS A 168 -9.03 19.25 -0.62
CA LYS A 168 -9.74 20.26 -1.42
C LYS A 168 -8.99 20.64 -2.70
N ARG A 169 -7.68 20.85 -2.59
CA ARG A 169 -6.81 21.22 -3.71
C ARG A 169 -6.75 20.12 -4.76
N ILE A 170 -6.60 18.85 -4.35
CA ILE A 170 -6.58 17.72 -5.27
C ILE A 170 -7.93 17.59 -5.97
N ALA A 171 -9.04 17.64 -5.21
CA ALA A 171 -10.39 17.55 -5.75
C ALA A 171 -10.67 18.61 -6.82
N SER A 172 -10.34 19.87 -6.52
CA SER A 172 -10.52 20.99 -7.45
C SER A 172 -9.68 20.85 -8.71
N ARG A 173 -8.42 20.40 -8.58
CA ARG A 173 -7.55 20.12 -9.72
C ARG A 173 -8.10 19.00 -10.59
N THR A 174 -8.58 17.91 -10.00
CA THR A 174 -9.15 16.77 -10.73
C THR A 174 -10.45 17.18 -11.46
N LEU A 175 -11.35 17.91 -10.80
CA LEU A 175 -12.57 18.44 -11.45
C LEU A 175 -12.23 19.38 -12.61
N ALA A 176 -11.25 20.26 -12.44
CA ALA A 176 -10.82 21.16 -13.52
C ALA A 176 -10.32 20.36 -14.74
N LYS A 177 -9.59 19.26 -14.52
CA LYS A 177 -9.15 18.36 -15.60
C LYS A 177 -10.33 17.68 -16.30
N LEU A 178 -11.33 17.19 -15.55
CA LEU A 178 -12.52 16.56 -16.14
C LEU A 178 -13.33 17.56 -16.98
N ASN A 179 -13.46 18.81 -16.52
CA ASN A 179 -14.18 19.85 -17.28
C ASN A 179 -13.43 20.28 -18.55
N GLN A 180 -12.15 19.96 -18.69
CA GLN A 180 -11.33 20.24 -19.88
C GLN A 180 -11.29 19.05 -20.86
N GLN A 181 -11.87 17.91 -20.51
CA GLN A 181 -11.98 16.78 -21.43
C GLN A 181 -13.09 17.06 -22.46
N PRO A 182 -12.84 16.85 -23.77
CA PRO A 182 -13.81 17.10 -24.83
C PRO A 182 -14.98 16.11 -24.83
#